data_AF-A0AA96TZ30-F1
#
_entry.id   AF-A0AA96TZ30-F1
#
_cell.length_a   1.000
_cell.length_b   1.000
_cell.length_c   1.000
_cell.angle_alpha   90.00
_cell.angle_beta   90.00
_cell.angle_gamma   90.00
#
_symmetry.space_group_name_H-M   'P 1'
#
loop_
_entity.id
_entity.type
_entity.pdbx_description
1 polymer ?
#
loop_
_entity_poly.entity_id
_entity_poly.type
_entity_poly.pdbx_seq_one_letter_code
_entity_poly.pdbx_strand_id
1 'polypeptide(L)'
;MGENKDIKNLDAFTKKYIKEIEIERPSVNFTTNLMDTILQKENIEVYKSKPLISTKIWIVLVGVLTASILYVSRGSSLKSIKMPEINLGFLSEVQMPNLFEGLTVSNTMLYACFFFTIMFFGQVYMLKNYFTKEL
;
A
#
# COMPACT_ATOMS: atom_id res chain seq x y z
N MET A 1 -59.81 -14.83 -39.76
CA MET A 1 -60.11 -15.33 -38.39
C MET A 1 -59.19 -16.50 -37.95
N GLY A 2 -58.07 -16.78 -38.62
CA GLY A 2 -57.17 -17.92 -38.33
C GLY A 2 -55.94 -17.59 -37.48
N GLU A 3 -55.29 -16.45 -37.74
CA GLU A 3 -53.97 -16.07 -37.19
C GLU A 3 -53.88 -16.02 -35.65
N ASN A 4 -54.98 -15.65 -34.98
CA ASN A 4 -55.04 -15.54 -33.52
C ASN A 4 -55.11 -16.91 -32.81
N LYS A 5 -55.45 -17.99 -33.54
CA LYS A 5 -55.44 -19.36 -33.00
C LYS A 5 -54.01 -19.91 -32.92
N ASP A 6 -53.18 -19.58 -33.91
CA ASP A 6 -51.80 -20.08 -33.99
C ASP A 6 -50.91 -19.52 -32.88
N ILE A 7 -51.08 -18.25 -32.53
CA ILE A 7 -50.38 -17.59 -31.42
C ILE A 7 -50.75 -18.24 -30.07
N LYS A 8 -52.04 -18.55 -29.86
CA LYS A 8 -52.51 -19.24 -28.64
C LYS A 8 -51.98 -20.67 -28.54
N ASN A 9 -51.91 -21.37 -29.66
CA ASN A 9 -51.33 -22.70 -29.71
C ASN A 9 -49.84 -22.66 -29.33
N LEU A 10 -49.08 -21.71 -29.89
CA LEU A 10 -47.66 -21.54 -29.61
C LEU A 10 -47.38 -21.16 -28.13
N ASP A 11 -48.20 -20.28 -27.53
CA ASP A 11 -48.12 -19.95 -26.10
C ASP A 11 -48.43 -21.19 -25.23
N ALA A 12 -49.44 -21.98 -25.61
CA ALA A 12 -49.78 -23.20 -24.89
C ALA A 12 -48.67 -24.27 -24.98
N PHE A 13 -48.03 -24.42 -26.14
CA PHE A 13 -46.85 -25.29 -26.31
C PHE A 13 -45.68 -24.82 -25.45
N THR A 14 -45.39 -23.52 -25.45
CA THR A 14 -44.29 -22.93 -24.67
C THR A 14 -44.53 -23.12 -23.17
N LYS A 15 -45.74 -22.84 -22.69
CA LYS A 15 -46.13 -23.07 -21.28
C LYS A 15 -46.07 -24.52 -20.87
N LYS A 16 -46.43 -25.46 -21.75
CA LYS A 16 -46.31 -26.89 -21.47
C LYS A 16 -44.84 -27.29 -21.30
N TYR A 17 -43.98 -26.88 -22.21
CA TYR A 17 -42.53 -27.15 -22.13
C TYR A 17 -41.89 -26.55 -20.89
N ILE A 18 -42.16 -25.28 -20.57
CA ILE A 18 -41.63 -24.61 -19.38
C ILE A 18 -42.07 -25.32 -18.08
N LYS A 19 -43.28 -25.86 -18.05
CA LYS A 19 -43.82 -26.57 -16.89
C LYS A 19 -43.28 -28.00 -16.74
N GLU A 20 -42.85 -28.60 -17.85
CA GLU A 20 -42.28 -29.95 -17.93
C GLU A 20 -40.77 -29.95 -17.66
N ILE A 21 -40.11 -28.80 -17.78
CA ILE A 21 -38.75 -28.59 -17.29
C ILE A 21 -38.77 -28.66 -15.76
N GLU A 22 -38.00 -29.60 -15.20
CA GLU A 22 -37.81 -29.71 -13.76
C GLU A 22 -37.10 -28.45 -13.26
N ILE A 23 -37.74 -27.72 -12.35
CA ILE A 23 -37.18 -26.50 -11.78
C ILE A 23 -35.99 -26.92 -10.93
N GLU A 24 -34.78 -26.61 -11.39
CA GLU A 24 -33.56 -26.81 -10.60
C GLU A 24 -33.70 -26.00 -9.30
N ARG A 25 -33.91 -26.71 -8.19
CA ARG A 25 -33.98 -26.11 -6.88
C ARG A 25 -32.58 -26.12 -6.27
N PRO A 26 -32.12 -25.01 -5.68
CA PRO A 26 -30.88 -25.03 -4.94
C PRO A 26 -30.97 -26.09 -3.85
N SER A 27 -29.85 -26.74 -3.56
CA SER A 27 -29.78 -27.70 -2.45
C SER A 27 -30.25 -27.05 -1.15
N VAL A 28 -30.78 -27.85 -0.23
CA VAL A 28 -31.29 -27.36 1.09
C VAL A 28 -30.23 -26.54 1.84
N ASN A 29 -28.95 -26.87 1.64
CA ASN A 29 -27.82 -26.22 2.29
C ASN A 29 -27.09 -25.20 1.40
N PHE A 30 -27.69 -24.78 0.28
CA PHE A 30 -27.03 -23.88 -0.68
C PHE A 30 -26.57 -22.58 -0.02
N THR A 31 -27.46 -21.93 0.73
CA THR A 31 -27.14 -20.68 1.43
C THR A 31 -26.03 -20.87 2.46
N THR A 32 -26.06 -21.98 3.21
CA THR A 32 -25.04 -22.29 4.22
C THR A 32 -23.68 -22.53 3.58
N ASN A 33 -23.60 -23.35 2.52
CA ASN A 33 -22.35 -23.59 1.78
C ASN A 33 -21.81 -22.32 1.14
N LEU A 34 -22.69 -21.49 0.58
CA LEU A 34 -22.31 -20.24 -0.07
C LEU A 34 -21.77 -19.26 0.98
N MET A 35 -22.45 -19.10 2.11
CA MET A 35 -22.00 -18.23 3.20
C MET A 35 -20.67 -18.72 3.80
N ASP A 36 -20.52 -20.03 3.99
CA ASP A 36 -19.28 -20.61 4.53
C ASP A 36 -18.11 -20.42 3.55
N THR A 37 -18.36 -20.55 2.25
CA THR A 37 -17.37 -20.26 1.19
C THR A 37 -17.01 -18.77 1.15
N ILE A 38 -17.99 -17.87 1.32
CA ILE A 38 -17.75 -16.42 1.38
C ILE A 38 -16.90 -16.10 2.62
N LEU A 39 -17.28 -16.59 3.79
CA LEU A 39 -16.57 -16.32 5.05
C LEU A 39 -15.14 -16.87 5.01
N GLN A 40 -14.94 -18.06 4.46
CA GLN A 40 -13.59 -18.59 4.26
C GLN A 40 -12.78 -17.70 3.32
N LYS A 41 -13.36 -17.22 2.21
CA LYS A 41 -12.65 -16.38 1.23
C LYS A 41 -12.40 -14.95 1.72
N GLU A 42 -13.32 -14.39 2.51
CA GLU A 42 -13.18 -13.08 3.16
C GLU A 42 -12.06 -13.11 4.21
N ASN A 43 -11.99 -14.17 5.03
CA ASN A 43 -10.94 -14.29 6.05
C ASN A 43 -9.52 -14.46 5.47
N ILE A 44 -9.39 -14.88 4.20
CA ILE A 44 -8.07 -15.16 3.61
C ILE A 44 -7.43 -13.88 3.06
N GLU A 45 -8.18 -12.90 2.52
CA GLU A 45 -7.54 -11.80 1.76
C GLU A 45 -8.24 -10.43 1.80
N VAL A 46 -8.92 -10.03 2.90
CA VAL A 46 -9.20 -8.59 3.06
C VAL A 46 -7.89 -7.85 3.35
N TYR A 47 -7.18 -7.52 2.26
CA TYR A 47 -6.07 -6.59 2.14
C TYR A 47 -5.27 -6.37 3.43
N LYS A 48 -4.46 -7.37 3.82
CA LYS A 48 -3.37 -7.09 4.76
C LYS A 48 -2.39 -6.16 4.07
N SER A 49 -2.46 -4.88 4.44
CA SER A 49 -1.49 -3.85 4.07
C SER A 49 -0.09 -4.32 4.44
N LYS A 50 0.58 -5.01 3.51
CA LYS A 50 1.94 -5.48 3.70
C LYS A 50 2.82 -4.23 3.69
N PRO A 51 3.49 -3.90 4.81
CA PRO A 51 4.31 -2.70 4.83
C PRO A 51 5.44 -2.87 3.80
N LEU A 52 5.57 -1.91 2.87
CA LEU A 52 6.60 -1.92 1.81
C LEU A 52 8.01 -2.03 2.39
N ILE A 53 8.19 -1.52 3.61
CA ILE A 53 9.44 -1.58 4.37
C ILE A 53 9.14 -2.20 5.74
N SER A 54 9.92 -3.21 6.11
CA SER A 54 9.85 -3.83 7.45
C SER A 54 10.05 -2.79 8.54
N THR A 55 9.28 -2.86 9.63
CA THR A 55 9.36 -1.94 10.78
C THR A 55 10.77 -1.83 11.35
N LYS A 56 11.60 -2.88 11.22
CA LYS A 56 13.00 -2.88 11.65
C LYS A 56 13.87 -1.93 10.82
N ILE A 57 13.65 -1.88 9.51
CA ILE A 57 14.40 -1.04 8.57
C ILE A 57 14.06 0.44 8.81
N TRP A 58 12.83 0.75 9.19
CA TRP A 58 12.42 2.10 9.61
C TRP A 58 13.23 2.63 10.80
N ILE A 59 13.50 1.79 11.81
CA ILE A 59 14.32 2.18 12.97
C ILE A 59 15.76 2.48 12.54
N VAL A 60 16.34 1.66 11.66
CA VAL A 60 17.68 1.88 11.12
C VAL A 60 17.75 3.19 10.33
N LEU A 61 16.75 3.47 9.49
CA LEU A 61 16.69 4.69 8.69
C LEU A 61 16.64 5.95 9.56
N VAL A 62 15.80 5.95 10.60
CA VAL A 62 15.71 7.05 11.57
C VAL A 62 17.04 7.22 12.32
N GLY A 63 17.69 6.12 12.70
CA GLY A 63 19.00 6.14 13.35
C GLY A 63 20.09 6.78 12.49
N VAL A 64 20.20 6.35 11.23
CA VAL A 64 21.17 6.91 10.27
C VAL A 64 20.93 8.39 10.02
N LEU A 65 19.66 8.78 9.85
CA LEU A 65 19.29 10.18 9.63
C LEU A 65 19.68 11.05 10.83
N THR A 66 19.37 10.60 12.04
CA THR A 66 19.69 11.31 13.28
C THR A 66 21.20 11.41 13.49
N ALA A 67 21.94 10.33 13.24
CA ALA A 67 23.39 10.31 13.35
C ALA A 67 24.06 11.27 12.36
N SER A 68 23.56 11.32 11.12
CA SER A 68 24.06 12.25 10.09
C SER A 68 23.85 13.70 10.49
N ILE A 69 22.68 14.04 11.03
CA ILE A 69 22.35 15.40 11.47
C ILE A 69 23.22 15.83 12.66
N LEU A 70 23.42 14.94 13.65
CA LEU A 70 24.31 15.20 14.78
C LEU A 70 25.77 15.34 14.35
N TYR A 71 26.20 14.57 13.36
CA TYR A 71 27.55 14.65 12.82
C TYR A 71 27.81 16.00 12.16
N VAL A 72 26.89 16.44 11.28
CA VAL A 72 26.99 17.75 10.61
C VAL A 72 26.88 18.90 11.62
N SER A 73 26.02 18.79 12.63
CA SER A 73 25.84 19.81 13.69
C SER A 73 27.10 20.03 14.53
N ARG A 74 27.96 19.02 14.70
CA ARG A 74 29.21 19.14 15.47
C ARG A 74 30.30 19.95 14.76
N GLY A 75 30.07 20.41 13.53
CA GLY A 75 31.02 21.26 12.79
C GLY A 75 32.39 20.63 12.59
N SER A 76 32.48 19.30 12.75
CA SER A 76 33.74 18.59 12.60
C SER A 76 34.04 18.54 11.11
N SER A 77 35.05 19.28 10.67
CA SER A 77 35.59 19.13 9.32
C SER A 77 35.80 17.64 9.06
N LEU A 78 35.36 17.13 7.90
CA LEU A 78 35.37 15.72 7.47
C LEU A 78 36.73 14.97 7.62
N LYS A 79 37.79 15.64 8.07
CA LYS A 79 39.17 15.16 8.17
C LYS A 79 39.41 14.06 9.20
N SER A 80 38.50 13.81 10.15
CA SER A 80 38.76 12.87 11.27
C SER A 80 38.22 11.45 11.07
N ILE A 81 37.40 11.20 10.04
CA ILE A 81 36.92 9.85 9.73
C ILE A 81 37.79 9.28 8.62
N LYS A 82 38.72 8.38 8.98
CA LYS A 82 39.29 7.44 8.02
C LYS A 82 38.19 6.45 7.64
N MET A 83 37.35 6.82 6.67
CA MET A 83 36.38 5.92 6.06
C MET A 83 37.19 4.82 5.36
N PRO A 84 36.95 3.53 5.62
CA PRO A 84 37.54 2.47 4.80
C PRO A 84 37.10 2.69 3.35
N GLU A 85 38.01 2.52 2.38
CA GLU A 85 37.73 2.64 0.95
C GLU A 85 36.69 1.58 0.55
N ILE A 86 35.42 1.97 0.61
CA ILE A 86 34.34 1.20 -0.01
C ILE A 86 34.45 1.55 -1.49
N ASN A 87 34.92 0.60 -2.31
CA ASN A 87 34.98 0.73 -3.76
C ASN A 87 33.55 0.79 -4.35
N LEU A 88 32.95 1.97 -4.33
CA LEU A 88 31.66 2.29 -4.93
C LEU A 88 31.83 2.62 -6.41
N GLY A 89 32.42 1.70 -7.19
CA GLY A 89 32.69 1.87 -8.63
C GLY A 89 31.45 2.14 -9.49
N PHE A 90 30.24 1.93 -8.95
CA PHE A 90 28.96 2.26 -9.58
C PHE A 90 28.59 3.75 -9.50
N LEU A 91 29.20 4.54 -8.61
CA LEU A 91 28.94 5.98 -8.48
C LEU A 91 29.87 6.83 -9.35
N SER A 92 30.93 6.23 -9.90
CA SER A 92 31.95 6.91 -10.71
C SER A 92 31.43 7.41 -12.06
N GLU A 93 30.41 6.76 -12.61
CA GLU A 93 29.75 7.17 -13.87
C GLU A 93 28.68 8.24 -13.68
N VAL A 94 28.22 8.44 -12.45
CA VAL A 94 27.27 9.52 -12.12
C VAL A 94 28.09 10.77 -11.86
N GLN A 95 28.38 11.53 -12.92
CA GLN A 95 28.85 12.91 -12.78
C GLN A 95 27.73 13.72 -12.13
N MET A 96 27.69 13.75 -10.80
CA MET A 96 26.83 14.68 -10.08
C MET A 96 27.38 16.08 -10.36
N PRO A 97 26.59 16.98 -10.99
CA PRO A 97 26.99 18.37 -11.05
C PRO A 97 27.18 18.86 -9.61
N ASN A 98 28.20 19.70 -9.39
CA ASN A 98 28.58 20.28 -8.11
C ASN A 98 27.53 21.29 -7.56
N LEU A 99 26.26 20.89 -7.54
CA LEU A 99 25.11 21.68 -7.08
C LEU A 99 25.19 22.01 -5.58
N PHE A 100 26.05 21.31 -4.84
CA PHE A 100 26.26 21.49 -3.41
C PHE A 100 27.60 22.17 -3.08
N GLU A 101 28.47 22.44 -4.07
CA GLU A 101 29.69 23.22 -3.84
C GLU A 101 29.32 24.69 -3.64
N GLY A 102 29.37 25.13 -2.37
CA GLY A 102 29.05 26.51 -1.97
C GLY A 102 27.85 26.62 -1.02
N LEU A 103 27.12 25.53 -0.75
CA LEU A 103 26.04 25.53 0.23
C LEU A 103 26.60 25.51 1.66
N THR A 104 26.84 26.69 2.22
CA THR A 104 27.10 26.86 3.65
C THR A 104 25.77 26.79 4.41
N VAL A 105 25.44 25.61 4.93
CA VAL A 105 24.25 25.41 5.76
C VAL A 105 24.50 26.03 7.14
N SER A 106 23.65 26.96 7.56
CA SER A 106 23.72 27.55 8.90
C SER A 106 23.18 26.56 9.95
N ASN A 107 23.72 26.61 11.17
CA ASN A 107 23.25 25.75 12.27
C ASN A 107 21.74 25.91 12.52
N THR A 108 21.21 27.12 12.37
CA THR A 108 19.76 27.41 12.49
C THR A 108 18.96 26.66 11.42
N MET A 109 19.43 26.64 10.18
CA MET A 109 18.78 25.90 9.09
C MET A 109 18.80 24.40 9.34
N LEU A 110 19.90 23.87 9.88
CA LEU A 110 20.01 22.46 10.25
C LEU A 110 19.02 22.08 11.37
N TYR A 111 18.91 22.89 12.42
CA TYR A 111 17.92 22.67 13.49
C TYR A 111 16.47 22.77 12.98
N ALA A 112 16.19 23.71 12.07
CA ALA A 112 14.88 23.83 11.45
C ALA A 112 14.52 22.59 10.62
N CYS A 113 15.44 22.09 9.79
CA CYS A 113 15.25 20.86 9.03
C CYS A 113 15.04 19.63 9.92
N PHE A 114 15.78 19.51 11.02
CA PHE A 114 15.60 18.42 11.98
C PHE A 114 14.21 18.46 12.62
N PHE A 115 13.80 19.62 13.13
CA PHE A 115 12.49 19.78 13.74
C PHE A 115 11.35 19.51 12.75
N PHE A 116 11.47 20.02 11.52
CA PHE A 116 10.51 19.79 10.45
C PHE A 116 10.37 18.29 10.12
N THR A 117 11.49 17.56 10.08
CA THR A 117 11.51 16.12 9.84
C THR A 117 10.75 15.36 10.92
N ILE A 118 11.01 15.67 12.21
CA ILE A 118 10.29 15.06 13.33
C ILE A 118 8.79 15.35 13.23
N MET A 119 8.43 16.60 12.95
CA MET A 119 7.05 17.03 12.86
C MET A 119 6.31 16.34 11.70
N PHE A 120 6.98 16.17 10.55
CA PHE A 120 6.46 15.42 9.40
C PHE A 120 6.17 13.96 9.76
N PHE A 121 7.09 13.28 10.46
CA PHE A 121 6.84 11.92 10.94
C PHE A 121 5.68 11.84 11.93
N GLY A 122 5.55 12.83 12.82
CA GLY A 122 4.40 12.95 13.72
C GLY A 122 3.08 13.07 12.96
N GLN A 123 3.04 13.90 11.91
CA GLN A 123 1.87 14.05 11.04
C GLN A 123 1.50 12.74 10.33
N VAL A 124 2.49 12.05 9.75
CA VAL A 124 2.28 10.74 9.10
C VAL A 124 1.76 9.70 10.09
N TYR A 125 2.30 9.67 11.32
CA TYR A 125 1.82 8.76 12.36
C TYR A 125 0.37 9.06 12.77
N MET A 126 0.04 10.34 12.99
CA MET A 126 -1.32 10.76 13.34
C MET A 126 -2.32 10.39 12.23
N LEU A 127 -1.95 10.63 10.98
CA LEU A 127 -2.77 10.31 9.81
C LEU A 127 -2.97 8.79 9.67
N LYS A 128 -1.90 8.01 9.82
CA LYS A 128 -1.97 6.54 9.83
C LYS A 128 -2.90 6.03 10.94
N ASN A 129 -2.80 6.59 12.15
CA ASN A 129 -3.63 6.20 13.27
C ASN A 129 -5.11 6.56 13.07
N TYR A 130 -5.40 7.69 12.42
CA TYR A 130 -6.76 8.07 12.05
C TYR A 130 -7.38 7.07 11.08
N PHE A 131 -6.72 6.79 9.95
CA PHE A 131 -7.22 5.85 8.95
C PHE A 131 -7.27 4.39 9.43
N THR A 132 -6.44 4.00 10.40
CA THR A 132 -6.50 2.65 11.00
C THR A 132 -7.67 2.50 11.98
N LYS A 133 -8.25 3.60 12.47
CA LYS A 133 -9.43 3.57 13.36
C LYS A 133 -10.76 3.63 12.60
N GLU A 134 -10.75 4.15 11.38
CA GLU A 134 -11.93 4.26 10.52
C GLU A 134 -12.13 3.07 9.56
N LEU A 135 -11.23 2.09 9.61
CA LEU A 135 -11.31 0.82 8.87
C LEU A 135 -11.53 -0.34 9.83
#